data_AF-A0A1G0ZW15-F1
#
_entry.id   AF-A0A1G0ZW15-F1
#
_cell.length_a   1.000
_cell.length_b   1.000
_cell.length_c   1.000
_cell.angle_alpha   90.00
_cell.angle_beta   90.00
_cell.angle_gamma   90.00
#
_symmetry.space_group_name_H-M   'P 1'
#
loop_
_entity.id
_entity.type
_entity.pdbx_description
1 polymer ?
#
loop_
_entity_poly.entity_id
_entity_poly.type
_entity_poly.pdbx_seq_one_letter_code
_entity_poly.pdbx_strand_id
1 'polypeptide(L)'
;MLNDKIVRVRMVKNYSTAHNHLAIGQVLEETPTYIRMNCRIFHFANRSGRLVGESEIGVRILPWLRIEVIAELPSATDWKKEAVFDRKNNFVLLDDNQTLIARASQGRQHAQITN
;
A
#
# COMPACT_ATOMS: atom_id res chain seq x y z
N MET A 1 16.01 -11.61 3.04
CA MET A 1 16.65 -10.72 2.06
C MET A 1 15.60 -10.33 1.04
N LEU A 2 15.14 -9.08 1.14
CA LEU A 2 14.11 -8.51 0.27
C LEU A 2 14.70 -7.84 -0.97
N ASN A 3 16.02 -7.75 -1.11
CA ASN A 3 16.66 -7.17 -2.30
C ASN A 3 16.09 -7.76 -3.59
N ASP A 4 15.81 -6.87 -4.54
CA ASP A 4 15.19 -7.13 -5.84
C ASP A 4 13.75 -7.66 -5.81
N LYS A 5 13.16 -7.86 -4.63
CA LYS A 5 11.76 -8.28 -4.49
C LYS A 5 10.81 -7.13 -4.79
N ILE A 6 9.70 -7.47 -5.41
CA ILE A 6 8.53 -6.59 -5.51
C ILE A 6 7.75 -6.76 -4.21
N VAL A 7 7.50 -5.65 -3.52
CA VAL A 7 6.84 -5.67 -2.22
C VAL A 7 5.76 -4.60 -2.13
N ARG A 8 4.73 -4.89 -1.33
CA ARG A 8 3.79 -3.92 -0.80
C ARG A 8 4.12 -3.64 0.66
N VAL A 9 4.34 -2.38 0.99
CA VAL A 9 4.68 -1.91 2.34
C VAL A 9 3.54 -1.06 2.89
N ARG A 10 3.03 -1.43 4.06
CA ARG A 10 2.09 -0.61 4.82
C ARG A 10 2.84 0.19 5.87
N MET A 11 2.65 1.50 5.89
CA MET A 11 3.35 2.42 6.79
C MET A 11 2.43 3.02 7.85
N VAL A 12 2.98 3.18 9.06
CA VAL A 12 2.33 3.85 10.20
C VAL A 12 2.55 5.36 10.12
N LYS A 13 1.49 6.16 10.29
CA LYS A 13 1.61 7.61 10.56
C LYS A 13 1.16 7.94 11.98
N ASN A 14 1.89 8.86 12.62
CA ASN A 14 1.63 9.33 13.98
C ASN A 14 0.67 10.54 14.03
N TYR A 15 -0.13 10.79 12.99
CA TYR A 15 -1.04 11.94 12.92
C TYR A 15 -2.47 11.50 12.59
N SER A 16 -3.46 12.20 13.14
CA SER A 16 -4.89 11.82 13.15
C SER A 16 -5.61 11.87 11.80
N THR A 17 -5.01 12.47 10.77
CA THR A 17 -5.70 12.83 9.52
C THR A 17 -5.40 11.92 8.32
N ALA A 18 -4.38 11.06 8.37
CA ALA A 18 -4.06 10.12 7.30
C ALA A 18 -3.55 8.79 7.88
N HIS A 19 -4.27 7.68 7.64
CA HIS A 19 -4.02 6.42 8.36
C HIS A 19 -3.40 5.30 7.54
N ASN A 20 -3.56 5.25 6.21
CA ASN A 20 -2.99 4.18 5.40
C ASN A 20 -2.17 4.75 4.24
N HIS A 21 -0.85 4.58 4.32
CA HIS A 21 0.04 4.75 3.18
C HIS A 21 0.51 3.37 2.75
N LEU A 22 0.26 3.05 1.49
CA LEU A 22 0.77 1.83 0.88
C LEU A 22 1.82 2.22 -0.15
N ALA A 23 3.06 1.79 0.07
CA ALA A 23 4.07 1.82 -0.98
C ALA A 23 4.03 0.49 -1.72
N ILE A 24 4.14 0.53 -3.05
CA ILE A 24 4.41 -0.67 -3.85
C ILE A 24 5.58 -0.41 -4.78
N GLY A 25 6.51 -1.37 -4.83
CA GLY A 25 7.64 -1.26 -5.72
C GLY A 25 8.72 -2.30 -5.45
N GLN A 26 9.87 -2.09 -6.06
CA GLN A 26 11.03 -2.97 -5.94
C GLN A 26 11.94 -2.49 -4.81
N VAL A 27 12.41 -3.42 -3.98
CA VAL A 27 13.46 -3.16 -2.99
C VAL A 27 14.81 -3.10 -3.71
N LEU A 28 15.53 -2.01 -3.52
CA LEU A 28 16.87 -1.79 -4.06
C LEU A 28 17.94 -2.14 -3.02
N GLU A 29 17.62 -1.96 -1.74
CA GLU A 29 18.55 -2.15 -0.63
C GLU A 29 17.79 -2.42 0.67
N GLU A 30 18.32 -3.34 1.46
CA GLU A 30 17.89 -3.66 2.81
C GLU A 30 19.06 -3.39 3.76
N THR A 31 18.82 -2.56 4.78
CA THR A 31 19.81 -2.26 5.83
C THR A 31 19.24 -2.58 7.21
N PRO A 32 20.04 -2.56 8.29
CA PRO A 32 19.49 -2.72 9.64
C PRO A 32 18.51 -1.63 10.09
N THR A 33 18.46 -0.46 9.44
CA THR A 33 17.67 0.69 9.90
C THR A 33 16.57 1.13 8.92
N TYR A 34 16.68 0.78 7.64
CA TYR A 34 15.70 1.11 6.62
C TYR A 34 15.69 0.14 5.43
N ILE A 35 14.65 0.26 4.59
CA ILE A 35 14.63 -0.23 3.21
C ILE A 35 14.65 0.93 2.22
N ARG A 36 15.39 0.76 1.12
CA ARG A 36 15.37 1.67 -0.01
C ARG A 36 14.61 1.01 -1.14
N MET A 37 13.61 1.69 -1.68
CA MET A 37 12.73 1.14 -2.71
C MET A 37 12.61 2.11 -3.87
N ASN A 38 12.51 1.59 -5.10
CA ASN A 38 11.92 2.32 -6.21
C ASN A 38 10.42 2.00 -6.21
N CYS A 39 9.59 2.97 -5.83
CA CYS A 39 8.18 2.73 -5.56
C CYS A 39 7.32 3.96 -5.84
N ARG A 40 6.01 3.76 -5.80
CA ARG A 40 5.01 4.82 -5.64
C ARG A 40 4.19 4.58 -4.40
N ILE A 41 3.58 5.64 -3.88
CA ILE A 41 2.84 5.62 -2.63
C ILE A 41 1.39 6.01 -2.89
N PHE A 42 0.46 5.17 -2.43
CA PHE A 42 -0.95 5.45 -2.41
C PHE A 42 -1.38 5.97 -1.04
N HIS A 43 -2.11 7.08 -1.06
CA HIS A 43 -2.62 7.76 0.12
C HIS A 43 -4.12 7.50 0.27
N PHE A 44 -4.54 6.87 1.36
CA PHE A 44 -5.96 6.60 1.62
C PHE A 44 -6.50 7.42 2.81
N ALA A 45 -7.74 7.91 2.67
CA ALA A 45 -8.46 8.62 3.73
C ALA A 45 -8.84 7.68 4.89
N ASN A 46 -8.89 8.24 6.11
CA ASN A 46 -9.02 7.49 7.37
C ASN A 46 -10.28 6.61 7.51
N ARG A 47 -11.43 7.04 6.98
CA ARG A 47 -12.75 6.47 7.29
C ARG A 47 -13.42 5.81 6.09
N SER A 48 -13.13 6.28 4.88
CA SER A 48 -13.77 5.80 3.66
C SER A 48 -12.93 4.80 2.88
N GLY A 49 -11.64 4.67 3.19
CA GLY A 49 -10.71 3.90 2.34
C GLY A 49 -10.55 4.49 0.94
N ARG A 50 -11.04 5.73 0.72
CA ARG A 50 -10.93 6.43 -0.56
C ARG A 50 -9.49 6.83 -0.83
N LEU A 51 -9.01 6.61 -2.05
CA LEU A 51 -7.74 7.15 -2.52
C LEU A 51 -7.82 8.70 -2.55
N VAL A 52 -6.90 9.37 -1.88
CA VAL A 52 -6.80 10.84 -1.84
C VAL A 52 -5.55 11.38 -2.53
N GLY A 53 -4.66 10.49 -2.96
CA GLY A 53 -3.50 10.85 -3.74
C GLY A 53 -2.62 9.65 -4.07
N GLU A 54 -1.80 9.84 -5.09
CA GLU A 54 -0.74 8.94 -5.52
C GLU A 54 0.52 9.77 -5.72
N SER A 55 1.65 9.26 -5.26
CA SER A 55 2.95 9.87 -5.57
C SER A 55 3.45 9.38 -6.92
N GLU A 56 4.25 10.21 -7.59
CA GLU A 56 5.08 9.72 -8.70
C GLU A 56 5.99 8.57 -8.26
N ILE A 57 6.36 7.74 -9.24
CA ILE A 57 7.37 6.69 -9.05
C ILE A 57 8.71 7.34 -8.75
N GLY A 58 9.39 6.85 -7.71
CA GLY A 58 10.75 7.25 -7.43
C GLY A 58 11.36 6.49 -6.27
N VAL A 59 12.61 6.83 -5.98
CA VAL A 59 13.33 6.21 -4.87
C VAL A 59 12.83 6.79 -3.54
N ARG A 60 12.53 5.92 -2.58
CA ARG A 60 12.13 6.26 -1.21
C ARG A 60 12.94 5.43 -0.22
N ILE A 61 13.29 6.06 0.89
CA ILE A 61 13.92 5.40 2.04
C ILE A 61 12.84 5.30 3.12
N LEU A 62 12.49 4.08 3.51
CA LEU A 62 11.46 3.79 4.48
C LEU A 62 12.11 3.19 5.75
N PRO A 63 12.13 3.94 6.87
CA PRO A 63 12.66 3.42 8.13
C PRO A 63 11.81 2.25 8.63
N TRP A 64 12.45 1.21 9.17
CA TRP A 64 11.73 0.04 9.69
C TRP A 64 10.70 0.40 10.76
N LEU A 65 11.03 1.36 11.62
CA LEU A 65 10.15 1.86 12.67
C LEU A 65 8.82 2.44 12.16
N ARG A 66 8.74 2.76 10.86
CA ARG A 66 7.54 3.30 10.21
C ARG A 66 6.77 2.25 9.43
N ILE A 67 7.25 1.01 9.35
CA ILE A 67 6.65 -0.06 8.57
C ILE A 67 5.87 -0.97 9.50
N GLU A 68 4.60 -1.17 9.19
CA GLU A 68 3.72 -2.08 9.93
C GLU A 68 3.81 -3.50 9.36
N VAL A 69 3.78 -3.61 8.02
CA VAL A 69 3.77 -4.89 7.31
C VAL A 69 4.48 -4.72 5.96
N ILE A 70 5.27 -5.71 5.58
CA ILE A 70 5.77 -5.92 4.22
C ILE A 70 5.19 -7.22 3.70
N ALA A 71 4.57 -7.18 2.53
CA ALA A 71 4.16 -8.35 1.78
C ALA A 71 5.02 -8.46 0.52
N GLU A 72 5.75 -9.57 0.39
CA GLU A 72 6.36 -9.94 -0.89
C GLU A 72 5.25 -10.27 -1.89
N LEU A 73 5.37 -9.72 -3.09
CA LEU A 73 4.48 -9.98 -4.21
C LEU A 73 5.18 -10.91 -5.21
N PRO A 74 4.43 -11.62 -6.07
CA PRO A 74 5.02 -12.38 -7.16
C PRO A 74 6.02 -11.52 -7.96
N SER A 75 7.14 -12.11 -8.36
CA SER A 75 8.15 -11.42 -9.18
C SER A 75 7.61 -10.93 -10.51
N ALA A 76 6.53 -11.54 -11.01
CA ALA A 76 5.83 -11.14 -12.23
C ALA A 76 4.86 -9.95 -12.05
N THR A 77 4.66 -9.44 -10.83
CA THR A 77 3.78 -8.29 -10.59
C THR A 77 4.34 -7.03 -11.26
N ASP A 78 3.60 -6.50 -12.24
CA ASP A 78 3.92 -5.21 -12.87
C ASP A 78 3.37 -4.05 -12.03
N TRP A 79 4.11 -3.71 -10.98
CA TRP A 79 3.73 -2.69 -10.01
C TRP A 79 3.62 -1.26 -10.58
N LYS A 80 4.07 -1.04 -11.82
CA LYS A 80 4.00 0.25 -12.52
C LYS A 80 2.70 0.44 -13.31
N LYS A 81 1.89 -0.61 -13.49
CA LYS A 81 0.58 -0.53 -14.15
C LYS A 81 -0.38 0.38 -13.40
N GLU A 82 -1.40 0.88 -14.08
CA GLU A 82 -2.47 1.63 -13.43
C GLU A 82 -3.10 0.84 -12.27
N ALA A 83 -3.54 1.52 -11.22
CA ALA A 83 -4.24 0.92 -10.10
C ALA A 83 -5.67 1.49 -10.01
N VAL A 84 -6.67 0.63 -9.87
CA VAL A 84 -8.09 1.02 -9.89
C VAL A 84 -8.88 0.33 -8.79
N PHE A 85 -10.07 0.86 -8.51
CA PHE A 85 -11.04 0.15 -7.70
C PHE A 85 -11.81 -0.85 -8.57
N ASP A 86 -11.83 -2.13 -8.17
CA ASP A 86 -12.62 -3.17 -8.80
C ASP A 86 -14.12 -3.05 -8.44
N ARG A 87 -14.95 -3.94 -9.00
CA ARG A 87 -16.40 -3.98 -8.72
C ARG A 87 -16.75 -4.31 -7.26
N LYS A 88 -15.82 -4.90 -6.51
CA LYS A 88 -15.94 -5.20 -5.08
C LYS A 88 -15.34 -4.09 -4.21
N ASN A 89 -14.98 -2.97 -4.81
CA ASN A 89 -14.33 -1.83 -4.18
C ASN A 89 -12.95 -2.16 -3.55
N ASN A 90 -12.27 -3.19 -4.07
CA ASN A 90 -10.86 -3.42 -3.77
C ASN A 90 -10.00 -2.54 -4.65
N PHE A 91 -8.89 -2.06 -4.12
CA PHE A 91 -7.87 -1.38 -4.88
C PHE A 91 -6.87 -2.41 -5.44
N VAL A 92 -6.77 -2.51 -6.76
CA VAL A 92 -6.01 -3.53 -7.48
C VAL A 92 -5.12 -2.89 -8.54
N LEU A 93 -4.00 -3.53 -8.88
CA LEU A 93 -3.24 -3.20 -10.09
C LEU A 93 -3.94 -3.78 -11.32
N LEU A 94 -3.91 -3.07 -12.44
CA LEU A 94 -4.29 -3.57 -13.76
C LEU A 94 -3.09 -4.26 -14.44
N ASP A 95 -2.46 -5.18 -13.71
CA ASP A 95 -1.53 -6.15 -14.26
C ASP A 95 -2.26 -7.45 -14.64
N ASP A 96 -1.53 -8.40 -15.22
CA ASP A 96 -2.11 -9.67 -15.70
C ASP A 96 -2.77 -10.49 -14.57
N ASN A 97 -2.37 -10.25 -13.31
CA ASN A 97 -2.85 -10.96 -12.12
C ASN A 97 -3.93 -10.20 -11.34
N GLN A 98 -4.29 -8.98 -11.75
CA GLN A 98 -5.13 -8.06 -10.98
C GLN A 98 -4.69 -7.95 -9.51
N THR A 99 -3.40 -7.71 -9.29
CA THR A 99 -2.76 -7.81 -7.98
C THR A 99 -3.45 -6.93 -6.94
N LEU A 100 -3.92 -7.53 -5.83
CA LEU A 100 -4.64 -6.85 -4.76
C LEU A 100 -3.73 -5.94 -3.92
N ILE A 101 -3.96 -4.63 -3.95
CA ILE A 101 -3.21 -3.63 -3.17
C ILE A 101 -3.89 -3.34 -1.83
N ALA A 102 -5.19 -3.07 -1.84
CA ALA A 102 -5.97 -2.87 -0.62
C ALA A 102 -7.35 -3.48 -0.78
N ARG A 103 -7.87 -4.13 0.27
CA ARG A 103 -9.27 -4.58 0.26
C ARG A 103 -10.18 -3.41 0.55
N ALA A 104 -11.41 -3.49 0.03
CA ALA A 104 -12.49 -2.70 0.61
C ALA A 104 -12.47 -2.92 2.12
N SER A 105 -12.44 -1.84 2.91
CA SER A 105 -12.80 -1.98 4.31
C SER A 105 -14.22 -2.52 4.30
N GLN A 106 -14.42 -3.77 4.73
CA GLN A 106 -15.76 -4.14 5.19
C GLN A 106 -16.09 -3.07 6.20
N GLY A 107 -17.10 -2.25 5.89
CA GLY A 107 -17.53 -1.24 6.82
C GLY A 107 -17.61 -1.91 8.18
N ARG A 108 -17.04 -1.29 9.21
CA ARG A 108 -17.67 -1.44 10.51
C ARG A 108 -19.12 -1.09 10.21
N GLN A 109 -19.97 -2.10 10.05
CA GLN A 109 -21.40 -1.90 10.10
C GLN A 109 -21.54 -1.14 11.40
N HIS A 110 -21.97 0.12 11.29
CA HIS A 110 -22.51 0.78 12.45
C HIS A 110 -23.55 -0.19 12.98
N ALA A 111 -23.24 -0.84 14.11
CA ALA A 111 -24.27 -1.34 14.98
C ALA A 111 -25.07 -0.10 15.34
N GLN A 112 -26.11 0.16 14.55
CA GLN A 112 -27.21 0.98 14.99
C GLN A 112 -27.81 0.20 16.16
N ILE A 113 -27.38 0.57 17.36
CA ILE A 113 -28.17 0.33 18.55
C ILE A 113 -29.36 1.27 18.38
N THR A 114 -30.43 0.76 17.77
CA THR A 114 -31.75 1.38 17.89
C THR A 114 -32.21 1.15 19.33
N ASN A 115 -32.42 2.26 20.04
CA ASN A 115 -33.18 2.31 21.29
C ASN A 115 -34.63 1.86 21.06
#